data_AF-A0AA40A6M9-F1
#
_entry.id   AF-A0AA40A6M9-F1
#
_cell.length_a   1.000
_cell.length_b   1.000
_cell.length_c   1.000
_cell.angle_alpha   90.00
_cell.angle_beta   90.00
_cell.angle_gamma   90.00
#
_symmetry.space_group_name_H-M   'P 1'
#
loop_
_entity.id
_entity.type
_entity.pdbx_description
1 polymer ?
#
loop_
_entity_poly.entity_id
_entity_poly.type
_entity_poly.pdbx_seq_one_letter_code
_entity_poly.pdbx_strand_id
1 'polypeptide(L)'
;MPLICNPMLPILAILVATKAFRDYETIEDLLAIQSLEGEMLHLQWRESIRDLPFFKSISARAAPGKIETANAFSRRIRQLGFRAGYPRPPTIHDFRAEDLYWIGLYIEFPFFSLTC
;
A
#
# COMPACT_ATOMS: atom_id res chain seq x y z
N MET A 1 8.24 -19.37 2.41
CA MET A 1 6.87 -18.88 2.63
C MET A 1 6.33 -18.38 1.31
N PRO A 2 5.28 -18.99 0.73
CA PRO A 2 4.78 -18.56 -0.58
C PRO A 2 4.14 -17.17 -0.45
N LEU A 3 4.41 -16.30 -1.43
CA LEU A 3 3.91 -14.92 -1.53
C LEU A 3 2.41 -14.78 -1.23
N ILE A 4 1.63 -15.85 -1.46
CA ILE A 4 0.17 -15.93 -1.24
C ILE A 4 -0.28 -15.53 0.17
N CYS A 5 0.60 -15.61 1.17
CA CYS A 5 0.29 -15.25 2.55
C CYS A 5 0.61 -13.78 2.88
N ASN A 6 1.05 -12.97 1.92
CA ASN A 6 1.34 -11.57 2.16
C ASN A 6 0.08 -10.71 1.95
N PRO A 7 -0.49 -10.10 3.02
CA PRO A 7 -1.68 -9.28 2.94
C PRO A 7 -1.51 -8.01 2.07
N MET A 8 -0.26 -7.66 1.70
CA MET A 8 0.06 -6.53 0.83
C MET A 8 -0.03 -6.85 -0.67
N LEU A 9 -0.09 -8.13 -1.07
CA LEU A 9 -0.17 -8.49 -2.48
C LEU A 9 -1.31 -7.81 -3.25
N PRO A 10 -2.55 -7.71 -2.69
CA PRO A 10 -3.63 -7.00 -3.38
C PRO A 10 -3.32 -5.51 -3.60
N ILE A 11 -2.55 -4.88 -2.71
CA ILE A 11 -2.13 -3.48 -2.84
C ILE A 11 -1.11 -3.36 -3.97
N LEU A 12 -0.11 -4.25 -4.00
CA LEU A 12 0.87 -4.30 -5.08
C LEU A 12 0.20 -4.56 -6.44
N ALA A 13 -0.77 -5.47 -6.50
CA ALA A 13 -1.53 -5.74 -7.72
C ALA A 13 -2.26 -4.51 -8.23
N ILE A 14 -2.84 -3.68 -7.35
CA ILE A 14 -3.48 -2.42 -7.74
C ILE A 14 -2.43 -1.43 -8.26
N LEU A 15 -1.27 -1.30 -7.61
CA LEU A 15 -0.17 -0.42 -8.03
C LEU A 15 0.31 -0.76 -9.45
N VAL A 16 0.50 -2.06 -9.73
CA VAL A 16 0.89 -2.53 -11.07
C VAL A 16 -0.22 -2.30 -12.09
N ALA A 17 -1.46 -2.69 -11.77
CA ALA A 17 -2.59 -2.55 -12.70
C ALA A 17 -2.89 -1.07 -13.06
N THR A 18 -2.57 -0.15 -12.16
CA THR A 18 -2.75 1.30 -12.37
C THR A 18 -1.54 2.00 -12.97
N LYS A 19 -0.43 1.28 -13.23
CA LYS A 19 0.84 1.86 -13.69
C LYS A 19 1.26 3.05 -12.83
N ALA A 20 1.18 2.84 -11.52
CA ALA A 20 1.22 3.92 -10.54
C ALA A 20 2.60 4.60 -10.45
N PHE A 21 3.67 3.88 -10.80
CA PHE A 21 5.02 4.38 -10.71
C PHE A 21 5.44 5.10 -12.00
N ARG A 22 6.20 6.19 -11.85
CA ARG A 22 6.68 7.00 -12.96
C ARG A 22 7.75 6.26 -13.76
N ASP A 23 8.67 5.62 -13.05
CA ASP A 23 9.92 5.09 -13.62
C ASP A 23 9.87 3.57 -13.86
N TYR A 24 8.74 2.90 -13.54
CA TYR A 24 8.55 1.46 -13.64
C TYR A 24 7.24 1.14 -14.36
N GLU A 25 7.30 0.37 -15.45
CA GLU A 25 6.15 0.12 -16.33
C GLU A 25 5.59 -1.30 -16.15
N THR A 26 6.47 -2.25 -15.81
CA THR A 26 6.12 -3.67 -15.68
C THR A 26 6.32 -4.19 -14.25
N ILE A 27 5.73 -5.35 -13.95
CA ILE A 27 5.95 -6.02 -12.65
C ILE A 27 7.39 -6.53 -12.56
N GLU A 28 7.98 -6.91 -13.69
CA GLU A 28 9.37 -7.33 -13.80
C GLU A 28 10.32 -6.19 -13.42
N ASP A 29 10.04 -4.95 -13.85
CA ASP A 29 10.85 -3.77 -13.47
C ASP A 29 10.84 -3.56 -11.95
N LEU A 30 9.68 -3.75 -11.30
CA LEU A 30 9.54 -3.60 -9.85
C LEU A 30 10.25 -4.73 -9.09
N LEU A 31 10.17 -5.96 -9.58
CA LEU A 31 10.82 -7.11 -8.96
C LEU A 31 12.34 -7.11 -9.18
N ALA A 32 12.82 -6.40 -10.21
CA ALA A 32 14.24 -6.22 -10.49
C ALA A 32 14.90 -5.10 -9.66
N ILE A 33 14.12 -4.33 -8.88
CA ILE A 33 14.65 -3.28 -8.01
C ILE A 33 15.62 -3.90 -7.00
N GLN A 34 16.87 -3.44 -7.05
CA GLN A 34 17.86 -3.73 -6.03
C GLN A 34 18.06 -2.48 -5.18
N SER A 35 17.74 -2.59 -3.88
CA SER A 35 18.19 -1.60 -2.90
C SER A 35 19.57 -1.99 -2.40
N LEU A 36 20.41 -0.98 -2.11
CA LEU A 36 21.60 -1.21 -1.30
C LEU A 36 21.19 -1.61 0.11
N GLU A 37 22.00 -2.43 0.77
CA GLU A 37 21.71 -2.89 2.12
C GLU A 37 21.66 -1.70 3.09
N GLY A 38 20.52 -1.56 3.81
CA GLY A 38 20.29 -0.44 4.72
C GLY A 38 19.74 0.83 4.08
N GLU A 39 19.52 0.85 2.76
CA GLU A 39 18.92 2.00 2.06
C GLU A 39 17.43 1.77 1.75
N MET A 40 16.62 2.80 2.01
CA MET A 40 15.22 2.82 1.63
C MET A 40 15.06 3.52 0.27
N LEU A 41 14.54 2.81 -0.74
CA LEU A 41 14.29 3.39 -2.05
C LEU A 41 12.90 4.03 -2.12
N HIS A 42 12.84 5.31 -2.46
CA HIS A 42 11.58 6.04 -2.65
C HIS A 42 11.16 6.02 -4.12
N LEU A 43 10.11 5.23 -4.44
CA LEU A 43 9.53 5.18 -5.78
C LEU A 43 8.65 6.41 -6.05
N GLN A 44 8.82 7.04 -7.22
CA GLN A 44 8.07 8.23 -7.60
C GLN A 44 6.73 7.87 -8.25
N TRP A 45 5.66 8.53 -7.81
CA TRP A 45 4.33 8.39 -8.43
C TRP A 45 4.27 9.05 -9.80
N ARG A 46 3.50 8.45 -10.72
CA ARG A 46 3.18 9.05 -12.01
C ARG A 46 2.22 10.22 -11.82
N GLU A 47 2.47 11.35 -12.48
CA GLU A 47 1.67 12.57 -12.32
C GLU A 47 0.18 12.33 -12.58
N SER A 48 -0.13 11.50 -13.58
CA SER A 48 -1.51 11.19 -14.00
C SER A 48 -2.37 10.50 -12.94
N ILE A 49 -1.75 9.94 -11.89
CA ILE A 49 -2.48 9.22 -10.85
C ILE A 49 -2.51 9.95 -9.51
N ARG A 50 -1.79 11.07 -9.36
CA ARG A 50 -1.61 11.74 -8.06
C ARG A 50 -2.94 12.18 -7.44
N ASP A 51 -3.86 12.67 -8.26
CA ASP A 51 -5.17 13.18 -7.83
C ASP A 51 -6.29 12.15 -7.98
N LEU A 52 -5.96 10.89 -8.30
CA LEU A 52 -6.94 9.84 -8.49
C LEU A 52 -7.07 8.98 -7.22
N PRO A 53 -8.29 8.51 -6.89
CA PRO A 53 -8.48 7.53 -5.84
C PRO A 53 -7.68 6.26 -6.15
N PHE A 54 -6.73 5.95 -5.28
CA PHE A 54 -6.02 4.68 -5.32
C PHE A 54 -6.95 3.53 -4.91
N PHE A 55 -7.58 3.62 -3.73
CA PHE A 55 -8.63 2.71 -3.31
C PHE A 55 -9.99 3.21 -3.76
N LYS A 56 -10.51 2.61 -4.84
CA LYS A 56 -11.84 2.90 -5.37
C LYS A 56 -12.89 2.03 -4.68
N SER A 57 -14.07 2.62 -4.45
CA SER A 57 -15.22 1.89 -3.94
C SER A 57 -15.64 0.82 -4.93
N ILE A 58 -15.74 -0.42 -4.44
CA ILE A 58 -16.26 -1.58 -5.18
C ILE A 58 -17.77 -1.77 -4.98
N SER A 59 -18.44 -0.83 -4.31
CA SER A 59 -19.88 -0.90 -4.07
C SER A 59 -20.66 -0.68 -5.36
N ALA A 60 -21.57 -1.58 -5.70
CA ALA A 60 -22.49 -1.42 -6.83
C ALA A 60 -23.37 -0.15 -6.73
N ARG A 61 -23.51 0.43 -5.53
CA ARG A 61 -24.26 1.67 -5.29
C ARG A 61 -23.38 2.93 -5.33
N ALA A 62 -22.06 2.78 -5.39
CA ALA A 62 -21.16 3.93 -5.44
C ALA A 62 -21.01 4.40 -6.89
N ALA A 63 -20.92 5.71 -7.08
CA ALA A 63 -20.51 6.27 -8.37
C ALA A 63 -19.13 5.72 -8.76
N PRO A 64 -18.89 5.40 -10.05
CA PRO A 64 -17.58 4.99 -10.53
C PRO A 64 -16.50 5.99 -10.11
N GLY A 65 -15.37 5.47 -9.62
CA GLY A 65 -14.26 6.32 -9.19
C GLY A 65 -14.43 6.97 -7.81
N LYS A 66 -15.49 6.68 -7.05
CA LYS A 66 -15.60 7.14 -5.65
C LYS A 66 -14.51 6.52 -4.78
N ILE A 67 -13.89 7.31 -3.91
CA ILE A 67 -12.92 6.83 -2.90
C ILE A 67 -13.58 5.80 -1.97
N GLU A 68 -12.87 4.72 -1.66
CA GLU A 68 -13.29 3.71 -0.67
C GLU A 68 -13.32 4.32 0.74
N THR A 69 -14.33 3.95 1.55
CA THR A 69 -14.41 4.45 2.93
C THR A 69 -13.42 3.73 3.83
N ALA A 70 -12.92 4.42 4.86
CA ALA A 70 -12.01 3.84 5.85
C ALA A 70 -12.55 2.54 6.48
N ASN A 71 -13.86 2.48 6.77
CA ASN A 71 -14.50 1.27 7.31
C ASN A 71 -14.49 0.10 6.33
N ALA A 72 -14.71 0.35 5.03
CA ALA A 72 -14.66 -0.69 4.01
C ALA A 72 -13.22 -1.22 3.84
N PHE A 73 -12.26 -0.29 3.77
CA PHE A 73 -10.84 -0.59 3.68
C PHE A 73 -10.34 -1.43 4.87
N SER A 74 -10.57 -0.97 6.11
CA SER A 74 -10.16 -1.66 7.34
C SER A 74 -10.76 -3.07 7.45
N ARG A 75 -12.01 -3.25 7.05
CA ARG A 75 -12.65 -4.57 7.01
C ARG A 75 -11.97 -5.49 6.01
N ARG A 76 -11.60 -4.99 4.83
CA ARG A 76 -10.92 -5.78 3.79
C ARG A 76 -9.52 -6.21 4.24
N ILE A 77 -8.72 -5.30 4.82
CA ILE A 77 -7.39 -5.62 5.35
C ILE A 77 -7.48 -6.69 6.44
N ARG A 78 -8.44 -6.55 7.37
CA ARG A 78 -8.67 -7.55 8.43
C ARG A 78 -9.01 -8.93 7.86
N GLN A 79 -9.86 -9.01 6.84
CA GLN A 79 -10.19 -10.27 6.16
C GLN A 79 -8.97 -10.88 5.45
N LEU A 80 -8.11 -10.05 4.84
CA LEU A 80 -6.87 -10.52 4.24
C LEU A 80 -5.92 -11.12 5.28
N GLY A 81 -5.76 -10.48 6.44
CA GLY A 81 -4.95 -11.04 7.52
C GLY A 81 -5.46 -12.39 8.02
N PHE A 82 -6.78 -12.56 8.18
CA PHE A 82 -7.33 -13.89 8.51
C PHE A 82 -7.04 -14.94 7.44
N ARG A 83 -7.18 -14.58 6.15
CA ARG A 83 -6.85 -15.49 5.03
C ARG A 83 -5.37 -15.83 4.95
N ALA A 84 -4.50 -14.94 5.40
CA ALA A 84 -3.07 -15.16 5.52
C ALA A 84 -2.68 -15.99 6.76
N GLY A 85 -3.65 -16.40 7.60
CA GLY A 85 -3.42 -17.25 8.76
C GLY A 85 -3.14 -16.50 10.07
N TYR A 86 -3.30 -15.18 10.10
CA TYR A 86 -3.12 -14.42 11.34
C TYR A 86 -4.31 -14.66 12.28
N PRO A 87 -4.09 -15.21 13.50
CA PRO A 87 -5.17 -15.41 14.47
C PRO A 87 -5.71 -14.07 15.00
N ARG A 88 -4.83 -13.06 15.04
CA ARG A 88 -5.16 -11.66 15.35
C ARG A 88 -4.54 -10.77 14.27
N PRO A 89 -5.26 -10.47 13.18
CA PRO A 89 -4.74 -9.65 12.10
C PRO A 89 -4.32 -8.26 12.58
N PRO A 90 -3.16 -7.74 12.15
CA PRO A 90 -2.78 -6.35 12.38
C PRO A 90 -3.78 -5.39 11.74
N THR A 91 -4.00 -4.26 12.40
CA THR A 91 -4.79 -3.14 11.92
C THR A 91 -3.93 -2.13 11.16
N ILE A 92 -4.56 -1.17 10.48
CA ILE A 92 -3.84 -0.08 9.80
C ILE A 92 -3.02 0.77 10.78
N HIS A 93 -3.43 0.85 12.04
CA HIS A 93 -2.68 1.57 13.07
C HIS A 93 -1.44 0.81 13.53
N ASP A 94 -1.48 -0.52 13.52
CA ASP A 94 -0.31 -1.34 13.84
C ASP A 94 0.76 -1.21 12.74
N PHE A 95 0.34 -1.24 11.46
CA PHE A 95 1.24 -0.98 10.33
C PHE A 95 1.84 0.43 10.41
N ARG A 96 1.02 1.45 10.71
CA ARG A 96 1.51 2.82 10.88
C ARG A 96 2.50 2.93 12.04
N ALA A 97 2.25 2.27 13.17
CA ALA A 97 3.16 2.32 14.32
C ALA A 97 4.51 1.71 13.98
N GLU A 98 4.52 0.59 13.26
CA GLU A 98 5.72 -0.07 12.75
C GLU A 98 6.47 0.85 11.77
N ASP A 99 5.79 1.42 10.78
CA ASP A 99 6.38 2.37 9.83
C ASP A 99 7.02 3.56 10.55
N LEU A 100 6.36 4.10 11.58
CA LEU A 100 6.88 5.21 12.37
C LEU A 100 8.10 4.84 13.20
N TYR A 101 8.14 3.62 13.71
CA TYR A 101 9.30 3.09 14.41
C TYR A 101 10.50 3.01 13.45
N TRP A 102 10.31 2.46 12.24
CA TRP A 102 11.37 2.38 11.23
C TRP A 102 11.80 3.75 10.72
N ILE A 103 10.88 4.68 10.43
CA ILE A 103 11.26 6.04 10.02
C ILE A 103 12.06 6.73 11.13
N GLY A 104 11.63 6.60 12.39
CA GLY A 104 12.35 7.17 13.53
C GLY A 104 13.75 6.59 13.75
N LEU A 105 14.01 5.38 13.27
CA LEU A 105 15.33 4.74 13.32
C LEU A 105 16.26 5.14 12.17
N TYR A 106 15.71 5.58 11.02
CA TYR A 106 16.48 5.73 9.78
C TYR A 106 16.44 7.15 9.15
N ILE A 107 15.53 8.06 9.55
CA ILE A 107 15.37 9.37 8.92
C ILE A 107 15.01 10.48 9.93
N GLU A 108 15.88 11.49 10.08
CA GLU A 108 15.57 12.79 10.69
C GLU A 108 14.94 13.75 9.65
N PHE A 109 13.66 13.65 9.30
CA PHE A 109 12.96 14.71 8.54
C PHE A 109 11.47 14.82 8.93
N PRO A 110 10.84 16.02 8.79
CA PRO A 110 9.56 16.33 9.38
C PRO A 110 8.41 15.78 8.54
N PHE A 111 7.52 15.12 9.26
CA PHE A 111 6.23 14.59 8.86
C PHE A 111 5.42 15.44 7.87
N PHE A 112 4.94 14.83 6.77
CA PHE A 112 3.68 15.23 6.15
C PHE A 112 2.58 14.27 6.59
N SER A 113 1.68 14.81 7.42
CA SER A 113 0.47 14.15 7.90
C SER A 113 -0.50 13.91 6.74
N LEU A 114 -0.59 12.69 6.25
CA LEU A 114 -1.79 12.23 5.54
C LEU A 114 -2.87 11.91 6.57
N THR A 115 -3.56 12.96 7.02
CA THR A 115 -4.89 12.87 7.63
C THR A 115 -5.90 13.04 6.50
N CYS A 116 -6.67 11.99 6.26
CA CYS A 116 -7.99 12.01 5.63
C CYS A 116 -8.85 10.99 6.37
#